data_AF-A0A1I8BL80-F1
#
_entry.id   AF-A0A1I8BL80-F1
#
_cell.length_a   1.000
_cell.length_b   1.000
_cell.length_c   1.000
_cell.angle_alpha   90.00
_cell.angle_beta   90.00
_cell.angle_gamma   90.00
#
_symmetry.space_group_name_H-M   'P 1'
#
loop_
_entity.id
_entity.type
_entity.pdbx_description
1 polymer ?
#
loop_
_entity_poly.entity_id
_entity_poly.type
_entity_poly.pdbx_seq_one_letter_code
_entity_poly.pdbx_strand_id
1 'polypeptide(L)'
;MRQLRRSSRTKTFAIKFSPHTSPTKVKRSISLNSKAITTFTIPLKQKVKKEKIEENDTLQAKDQPESIEQKEANHGRISVAIRNLAPSSTSIIQLSEAFRVAGLNWRLQILFNRNTFTGQSRFISVYVICEDLPFNESLVTLITFRLVSQEEGYAGMDKEIIAHFNGSTRSVGISNFVLFKNIFAEDSEYLNKDFNEAQIVAIIRVKSRQKTILRWGNLVKKQ
;
A
#
# COMPACT_ATOMS: atom_id res chain seq x y z
N MET A 1 -23.86 31.95 -47.82
CA MET A 1 -23.28 31.25 -46.65
C MET A 1 -24.24 31.37 -45.48
N ARG A 2 -24.92 30.29 -45.07
CA ARG A 2 -25.87 30.28 -43.95
C ARG A 2 -25.21 29.60 -42.75
N GLN A 3 -25.06 30.31 -41.63
CA GLN A 3 -24.61 29.73 -40.37
C GLN A 3 -25.80 29.21 -39.55
N LEU A 4 -25.76 27.92 -39.20
CA LEU A 4 -26.71 27.27 -38.29
C LEU A 4 -26.15 27.37 -36.85
N ARG A 5 -26.77 28.22 -36.02
CA ARG A 5 -26.58 28.22 -34.57
C ARG A 5 -27.41 27.11 -33.95
N ARG A 6 -26.76 26.11 -33.33
CA ARG A 6 -27.42 25.13 -32.47
C ARG A 6 -27.32 25.59 -31.02
N SER A 7 -28.47 25.92 -30.43
CA SER A 7 -28.65 26.17 -29.00
C SER A 7 -28.97 24.85 -28.31
N SER A 8 -28.10 24.41 -27.39
CA SER A 8 -28.35 23.27 -26.50
C SER A 8 -28.88 23.76 -25.16
N ARG A 9 -30.16 23.51 -24.87
CA ARG A 9 -30.77 23.71 -23.56
C ARG A 9 -30.48 22.50 -22.67
N THR A 10 -29.76 22.71 -21.58
CA THR A 10 -29.58 21.71 -20.51
C THR A 10 -30.72 21.85 -19.51
N LYS A 11 -31.47 20.77 -19.25
CA LYS A 11 -32.51 20.72 -18.21
C LYS A 11 -31.85 20.37 -16.87
N THR A 12 -31.98 21.26 -15.89
CA THR A 12 -31.57 21.05 -14.50
C THR A 12 -32.70 20.36 -13.73
N PHE A 13 -32.44 19.18 -13.17
CA PHE A 13 -33.36 18.54 -12.21
C PHE A 13 -32.91 18.90 -10.79
N ALA A 14 -33.79 19.54 -10.02
CA ALA A 14 -33.59 19.82 -8.60
C ALA A 14 -34.08 18.62 -7.78
N ILE A 15 -33.18 18.02 -7.00
CA ILE A 15 -33.53 17.00 -6.00
C ILE A 15 -33.66 17.71 -4.65
N LYS A 16 -34.88 17.76 -4.10
CA LYS A 16 -35.16 18.21 -2.73
C LYS A 16 -34.80 17.09 -1.75
N PHE A 17 -33.91 17.36 -0.81
CA PHE A 17 -33.71 16.54 0.38
C PHE A 17 -34.45 17.15 1.57
N SER A 18 -35.27 16.34 2.24
CA SER A 18 -35.88 16.68 3.53
C SER A 18 -34.92 16.33 4.68
N PRO A 19 -34.82 17.15 5.73
CA PRO A 19 -33.94 16.90 6.86
C PRO A 19 -34.52 15.81 7.77
N HIS A 20 -33.80 14.70 7.92
CA HIS A 20 -34.08 13.72 8.96
C HIS A 20 -33.46 14.17 10.29
N THR A 21 -34.31 14.09 11.30
CA THR A 21 -34.12 14.43 12.71
C THR A 21 -33.04 13.57 13.38
N SER A 22 -32.24 14.23 14.22
CA SER A 22 -31.16 13.67 15.04
C SER A 22 -31.71 12.79 16.18
N PRO A 23 -31.12 11.61 16.47
CA PRO A 23 -31.38 10.93 17.72
C PRO A 23 -30.40 11.33 18.83
N THR A 24 -31.02 11.55 19.98
CA THR A 24 -30.61 11.84 21.34
C THR A 24 -29.36 11.10 21.84
N LYS A 25 -28.43 11.86 22.46
CA LYS A 25 -27.27 11.35 23.21
C LYS A 25 -27.73 10.58 24.46
N VAL A 26 -27.36 9.30 24.55
CA VAL A 26 -27.40 8.53 25.80
C VAL A 26 -25.99 8.50 26.38
N LYS A 27 -25.77 9.19 27.50
CA LYS A 27 -24.54 9.07 28.31
C LYS A 27 -24.65 7.79 29.14
N ARG A 28 -23.75 6.82 28.92
CA ARG A 28 -23.44 5.78 29.90
C ARG A 28 -22.02 5.99 30.39
N SER A 29 -21.90 6.39 31.65
CA SER A 29 -20.67 6.35 32.43
C SER A 29 -20.39 4.90 32.82
N ILE A 30 -19.26 4.35 32.39
CA ILE A 30 -18.74 3.08 32.89
C ILE A 30 -17.46 3.42 33.66
N SER A 31 -17.49 3.20 34.97
CA SER A 31 -16.30 3.20 35.82
C SER A 31 -15.60 1.85 35.67
N LEU A 32 -14.32 1.86 35.31
CA LEU A 32 -13.48 0.67 35.34
C LEU A 32 -12.42 0.83 36.43
N ASN A 33 -12.57 -0.04 37.43
CA ASN A 33 -11.61 -0.27 38.50
C ASN A 33 -10.26 -0.70 37.93
N SER A 34 -9.21 -0.03 38.39
CA SER A 34 -7.82 -0.45 38.26
C SER A 34 -7.57 -1.67 39.15
N LYS A 35 -6.94 -2.72 38.61
CA LYS A 35 -6.24 -3.72 39.41
C LYS A 35 -5.19 -4.50 38.61
N ALA A 36 -3.99 -4.46 39.17
CA ALA A 36 -2.90 -5.45 39.14
C ALA A 36 -2.15 -5.70 37.82
N ILE A 37 -1.02 -4.99 37.70
CA ILE A 37 0.15 -5.38 36.92
C ILE A 37 0.78 -6.61 37.59
N THR A 38 0.84 -7.74 36.87
CA THR A 38 1.59 -8.92 37.32
C THR A 38 2.85 -9.04 36.49
N THR A 39 3.98 -8.72 37.11
CA THR A 39 5.33 -8.83 36.56
C THR A 39 5.74 -10.31 36.50
N PHE A 40 5.95 -10.85 35.30
CA PHE A 40 6.55 -12.18 35.12
C PHE A 40 8.06 -12.04 34.89
N THR A 41 8.84 -12.41 35.91
CA THR A 41 10.29 -12.56 35.85
C THR A 41 10.62 -13.98 35.38
N ILE A 42 11.26 -14.12 34.21
CA ILE A 42 11.77 -15.40 33.71
C ILE A 42 13.28 -15.47 34.01
N PRO A 43 13.78 -16.47 34.77
CA PRO A 43 15.21 -16.68 34.93
C PRO A 43 15.81 -17.41 33.72
N LEU A 44 16.81 -16.78 33.10
CA LEU A 44 17.77 -17.41 32.18
C LEU A 44 18.59 -18.47 32.93
N LYS A 45 18.63 -19.70 32.42
CA LYS A 45 19.73 -20.63 32.68
C LYS A 45 20.30 -21.15 31.35
N GLN A 46 21.53 -20.73 31.12
CA GLN A 46 22.45 -21.27 30.12
C GLN A 46 22.76 -22.74 30.42
N LYS A 47 22.93 -23.54 29.36
CA LYS A 47 23.82 -24.70 29.40
C LYS A 47 24.49 -24.84 28.03
N VAL A 48 25.69 -24.27 27.94
CA VAL A 48 26.62 -24.45 26.84
C VAL A 48 27.23 -25.85 26.99
N LYS A 49 26.93 -26.75 26.06
CA LYS A 49 27.64 -28.03 25.91
C LYS A 49 28.64 -27.86 24.77
N LYS A 50 29.93 -27.77 25.12
CA LYS A 50 31.04 -27.88 24.18
C LYS A 50 31.18 -29.37 23.82
N GLU A 51 30.92 -29.72 22.57
CA GLU A 51 31.34 -31.00 22.01
C GLU A 51 32.36 -30.71 20.91
N LYS A 52 33.53 -31.32 21.13
CA LYS A 52 34.73 -31.29 20.32
C LYS A 52 34.54 -32.37 19.25
N ILE A 53 34.60 -32.00 17.98
CA ILE A 53 34.65 -32.96 16.87
C ILE A 53 35.91 -32.67 16.07
N GLU A 54 36.65 -33.75 15.86
CA GLU A 54 38.00 -33.85 15.31
C GLU A 54 38.05 -33.53 13.81
N GLU A 55 39.18 -32.93 13.43
CA GLU A 55 39.68 -32.84 12.07
C GLU A 55 39.85 -34.24 11.45
N ASN A 56 39.38 -34.40 10.22
CA ASN A 56 39.98 -35.33 9.29
C ASN A 56 40.01 -34.67 7.92
N ASP A 57 41.24 -34.43 7.45
CA ASP A 57 41.58 -33.99 6.11
C ASP A 57 41.14 -35.03 5.07
N THR A 58 40.41 -34.58 4.05
CA THR A 58 40.58 -35.13 2.70
C THR A 58 40.30 -34.04 1.68
N LEU A 59 41.38 -33.55 1.08
CA LEU A 59 41.41 -32.77 -0.15
C LEU A 59 40.68 -33.49 -1.29
N GLN A 60 39.62 -32.88 -1.83
CA GLN A 60 39.37 -32.89 -3.28
C GLN A 60 38.84 -31.53 -3.72
N ALA A 61 39.69 -30.82 -4.46
CA ALA A 61 39.37 -29.61 -5.18
C ALA A 61 38.39 -29.91 -6.32
N LYS A 62 37.24 -29.23 -6.30
CA LYS A 62 36.43 -28.89 -7.48
C LYS A 62 35.57 -27.67 -7.15
N ASP A 63 36.23 -26.53 -6.99
CA ASP A 63 35.59 -25.23 -6.91
C ASP A 63 35.13 -24.81 -8.32
N GLN A 64 33.86 -25.09 -8.62
CA GLN A 64 33.05 -24.12 -9.34
C GLN A 64 32.08 -23.52 -8.33
N PRO A 65 32.08 -22.20 -8.10
CA PRO A 65 30.99 -21.59 -7.37
C PRO A 65 29.76 -21.68 -8.29
N GLU A 66 28.93 -22.70 -8.06
CA GLU A 66 27.52 -22.62 -8.44
C GLU A 66 27.01 -21.31 -7.85
N SER A 67 26.74 -20.33 -8.71
CA SER A 67 26.14 -19.07 -8.32
C SER A 67 24.83 -19.44 -7.66
N ILE A 68 24.80 -19.35 -6.32
CA ILE A 68 23.58 -19.44 -5.53
C ILE A 68 22.71 -18.29 -6.05
N GLU A 69 21.82 -18.58 -7.01
CA GLU A 69 20.73 -17.69 -7.36
C GLU A 69 19.93 -17.52 -6.07
N GLN A 70 20.24 -16.45 -5.33
CA GLN A 70 19.42 -15.99 -4.24
C GLN A 70 18.05 -15.73 -4.83
N LYS A 71 17.16 -16.71 -4.67
CA LYS A 71 15.79 -16.67 -5.15
C LYS A 71 15.10 -15.52 -4.44
N GLU A 72 15.05 -14.37 -5.11
CA GLU A 72 14.50 -13.15 -4.54
C GLU A 72 13.04 -13.39 -4.13
N ALA A 73 12.66 -12.81 -2.99
CA ALA A 73 11.31 -12.99 -2.47
C ALA A 73 10.28 -12.44 -3.46
N ASN A 74 9.33 -13.28 -3.88
CA ASN A 74 8.22 -12.88 -4.76
C ASN A 74 7.12 -12.10 -4.03
N HIS A 75 7.33 -11.75 -2.77
CA HIS A 75 6.42 -10.91 -1.99
C HIS A 75 7.20 -9.95 -1.10
N GLY A 76 6.56 -8.85 -0.74
CA GLY A 76 7.10 -7.88 0.20
C GLY A 76 6.04 -6.97 0.78
N ARG A 77 6.44 -6.22 1.80
CA ARG A 77 5.57 -5.30 2.54
C ARG A 77 6.30 -3.99 2.72
N ILE A 78 5.62 -2.87 2.47
CA ILE A 78 6.10 -1.53 2.77
C ILE A 78 5.03 -0.75 3.54
N SER A 79 5.45 0.14 4.43
CA SER A 79 4.55 1.00 5.20
C SER A 79 4.95 2.45 5.08
N VAL A 80 3.95 3.33 5.06
CA VAL A 80 4.11 4.78 5.10
C VAL A 80 3.27 5.33 6.24
N ALA A 81 3.90 6.09 7.14
CA ALA A 81 3.20 6.90 8.11
C ALA A 81 2.73 8.20 7.45
N ILE A 82 1.45 8.51 7.61
CA ILE A 82 0.79 9.71 7.08
C ILE A 82 0.40 10.61 8.24
N ARG A 83 0.82 11.88 8.18
CA ARG A 83 0.49 12.87 9.21
C ARG A 83 -0.74 13.66 8.80
N ASN A 84 -1.42 14.24 9.79
CA ASN A 84 -2.41 15.28 9.51
C ASN A 84 -1.69 16.52 8.98
N LEU A 85 -1.52 16.58 7.67
CA LEU A 85 -0.89 17.72 7.01
C LEU A 85 -1.85 18.91 7.10
N ALA A 86 -1.32 20.04 7.58
CA ALA A 86 -2.05 21.29 7.64
C ALA A 86 -2.72 21.57 6.29
N PRO A 87 -3.88 22.24 6.28
CA PRO A 87 -4.63 22.50 5.05
C PRO A 87 -3.83 23.35 4.05
N SER A 88 -3.00 22.72 3.20
CA SER A 88 -2.35 23.39 2.07
C SER A 88 -3.32 23.47 0.89
N SER A 89 -3.11 24.44 -0.01
CA SER A 89 -3.90 24.63 -1.23
C SER A 89 -3.61 23.59 -2.32
N THR A 90 -2.55 22.80 -2.18
CA THR A 90 -2.04 21.88 -3.19
C THR A 90 -2.20 20.42 -2.78
N SER A 91 -2.40 19.53 -3.76
CA SER A 91 -2.32 18.09 -3.53
C SER A 91 -0.92 17.73 -3.06
N ILE A 92 -0.82 17.03 -1.94
CA ILE A 92 0.46 16.57 -1.40
C ILE A 92 0.69 15.14 -1.86
N ILE A 93 1.92 14.85 -2.29
CA ILE A 93 2.37 13.51 -2.65
C ILE A 93 3.43 13.08 -1.64
N GLN A 94 3.24 11.92 -1.04
CA GLN A 94 4.22 11.29 -0.17
C GLN A 94 4.64 9.95 -0.78
N LEU A 95 5.95 9.72 -0.86
CA LEU A 95 6.52 8.47 -1.37
C LEU A 95 7.20 7.72 -0.21
N SER A 96 7.07 6.40 -0.22
CA SER A 96 7.91 5.54 0.62
C SER A 96 9.36 5.53 0.14
N GLU A 97 10.23 4.99 0.98
CA GLU A 97 11.50 4.43 0.51
C GLU A 97 11.26 3.30 -0.50
N ALA A 98 12.26 3.05 -1.33
CA ALA A 98 12.23 1.92 -2.25
C ALA A 98 12.39 0.61 -1.49
N PHE A 99 11.65 -0.42 -1.89
CA PHE A 99 11.80 -1.78 -1.36
C PHE A 99 11.78 -2.80 -2.48
N ARG A 100 12.48 -3.93 -2.29
CA ARG A 100 12.74 -4.89 -3.36
C ARG A 100 11.82 -6.10 -3.27
N VAL A 101 11.15 -6.43 -4.37
CA VAL A 101 10.28 -7.62 -4.52
C VAL A 101 10.46 -8.20 -5.91
N ALA A 102 10.69 -9.51 -6.00
CA ALA A 102 10.95 -10.23 -7.25
C ALA A 102 12.03 -9.56 -8.13
N GLY A 103 13.05 -8.98 -7.49
CA GLY A 103 14.17 -8.32 -8.16
C GLY A 103 13.90 -6.93 -8.69
N LEU A 104 12.77 -6.33 -8.33
CA LEU A 104 12.37 -5.02 -8.79
C LEU A 104 12.20 -4.07 -7.60
N ASN A 105 12.48 -2.80 -7.83
CA ASN A 105 12.27 -1.72 -6.88
C ASN A 105 10.83 -1.23 -6.94
N TRP A 106 10.20 -1.19 -5.77
CA TRP A 106 8.83 -0.76 -5.59
C TRP A 106 8.77 0.43 -4.63
N ARG A 107 7.77 1.30 -4.82
CA ARG A 107 7.42 2.36 -3.87
C ARG A 107 5.92 2.41 -3.64
N LEU A 108 5.53 2.80 -2.44
CA LEU A 108 4.16 3.19 -2.10
C LEU A 108 4.05 4.71 -2.24
N GLN A 109 3.09 5.16 -3.05
CA GLN A 109 2.76 6.56 -3.25
C GLN A 109 1.41 6.86 -2.62
N ILE A 110 1.37 7.87 -1.76
CA ILE A 110 0.16 8.39 -1.12
C ILE A 110 -0.13 9.78 -1.70
N LEU A 111 -1.35 9.98 -2.22
CA LEU A 111 -1.80 11.28 -2.71
C LEU A 111 -2.94 11.78 -1.83
N PHE A 112 -2.77 12.98 -1.30
CA PHE A 112 -3.80 13.70 -0.57
C PHE A 112 -4.61 14.53 -1.56
N ASN A 113 -5.71 13.96 -2.06
CA ASN A 113 -6.57 14.61 -3.03
C ASN A 113 -7.49 15.62 -2.35
N ARG A 114 -7.40 16.89 -2.75
CA ARG A 114 -8.45 17.89 -2.48
C ARG A 114 -9.43 17.92 -3.64
N ASN A 115 -10.72 17.74 -3.35
CA ASN A 115 -11.75 18.22 -4.26
C ASN A 115 -11.82 19.76 -4.14
N THR A 116 -11.12 20.46 -5.04
CA THR A 116 -11.08 21.93 -5.08
C THR A 116 -12.42 22.56 -5.44
N PHE A 117 -13.36 21.79 -6.00
CA PHE A 117 -14.61 22.33 -6.53
C PHE A 117 -15.73 22.44 -5.48
N THR A 118 -15.75 21.53 -4.48
CA THR A 118 -16.84 21.48 -3.49
C THR A 118 -16.38 21.73 -2.05
N GLY A 119 -15.08 21.83 -1.79
CA GLY A 119 -14.52 22.08 -0.46
C GLY A 119 -14.80 20.98 0.59
N GLN A 120 -15.51 19.91 0.23
CA GLN A 120 -16.20 19.07 1.22
C GLN A 120 -15.74 17.60 1.29
N SER A 121 -14.81 17.14 0.46
CA SER A 121 -14.25 15.80 0.64
C SER A 121 -12.79 15.72 0.22
N ARG A 122 -11.93 15.48 1.21
CA ARG A 122 -10.52 15.11 1.01
C ARG A 122 -10.42 13.60 1.04
N PHE A 123 -9.82 13.02 0.01
CA PHE A 123 -9.57 11.59 -0.05
C PHE A 123 -8.07 11.34 -0.05
N ILE A 124 -7.67 10.22 0.51
CA ILE A 124 -6.34 9.67 0.32
C ILE A 124 -6.45 8.64 -0.81
N SER A 125 -5.57 8.76 -1.81
CA SER A 125 -5.38 7.74 -2.84
C SER A 125 -4.03 7.07 -2.64
N VAL A 126 -3.98 5.79 -2.95
CA VAL A 126 -2.78 4.96 -2.71
C VAL A 126 -2.43 4.24 -4.00
N TYR A 127 -1.15 4.27 -4.36
CA TYR A 127 -0.63 3.60 -5.55
C TYR A 127 0.67 2.90 -5.20
N VAL A 128 0.95 1.78 -5.87
CA VAL A 128 2.28 1.19 -5.89
C VAL A 128 2.92 1.46 -7.24
N ILE A 129 4.20 1.82 -7.21
CA ILE A 129 5.02 2.11 -8.37
C ILE A 129 6.09 1.01 -8.47
N CYS A 130 6.25 0.41 -9.64
CA CYS A 130 7.39 -0.44 -9.99
C CYS A 130 8.38 0.41 -10.81
N GLU A 131 9.51 0.78 -10.21
CA GLU A 131 10.40 1.80 -10.78
C GLU A 131 11.22 1.29 -11.97
N ASP A 132 11.68 0.04 -11.89
CA ASP A 132 12.71 -0.53 -12.74
C ASP A 132 12.24 -1.74 -13.57
N LEU A 133 10.94 -1.86 -13.83
CA LEU A 133 10.41 -2.89 -14.73
C LEU A 133 10.98 -2.73 -16.16
N PRO A 134 11.66 -3.75 -16.72
CA PRO A 134 12.14 -3.70 -18.10
C PRO A 134 10.99 -3.55 -19.10
N PHE A 135 11.20 -2.80 -20.18
CA PHE A 135 10.16 -2.52 -21.18
C PHE A 135 9.61 -3.76 -21.88
N ASN A 136 10.40 -4.82 -21.98
CA ASN A 136 10.03 -6.09 -22.59
C ASN A 136 9.48 -7.09 -21.56
N GLU A 137 9.17 -6.67 -20.34
CA GLU A 137 8.62 -7.54 -19.32
C GLU A 137 7.23 -7.09 -18.88
N SER A 138 6.44 -8.05 -18.43
CA SER A 138 5.15 -7.83 -17.81
C SER A 138 5.01 -8.61 -16.52
N LEU A 139 4.23 -8.07 -15.59
CA LEU A 139 3.96 -8.67 -14.29
C LEU A 139 2.46 -8.74 -14.05
N VAL A 140 2.04 -9.83 -13.41
CA VAL A 140 0.74 -9.89 -12.73
C VAL A 140 1.01 -9.93 -11.25
N THR A 141 0.42 -8.99 -10.53
CA THR A 141 0.70 -8.76 -9.11
C THR A 141 -0.61 -8.66 -8.35
N LEU A 142 -0.68 -9.32 -7.19
CA LEU A 142 -1.75 -9.11 -6.21
C LEU A 142 -1.26 -8.08 -5.19
N ILE A 143 -1.98 -6.97 -5.04
CA ILE A 143 -1.62 -5.87 -4.14
C ILE A 143 -2.74 -5.70 -3.12
N THR A 144 -2.39 -5.79 -1.85
CA THR A 144 -3.31 -5.47 -0.74
C THR A 144 -2.87 -4.15 -0.11
N PHE A 145 -3.73 -3.14 -0.14
CA PHE A 145 -3.56 -1.90 0.60
C PHE A 145 -4.31 -2.02 1.92
N ARG A 146 -3.63 -1.71 3.03
CA ARG A 146 -4.15 -1.80 4.38
C ARG A 146 -3.99 -0.46 5.09
N LEU A 147 -5.07 0.07 5.63
CA LEU A 147 -5.03 1.10 6.67
C LEU A 147 -4.98 0.40 8.03
N VAL A 148 -3.92 0.65 8.80
CA VAL A 148 -3.65 -0.08 10.04
C VAL A 148 -4.38 0.57 11.20
N SER A 149 -5.24 -0.20 11.89
CA SER A 149 -5.80 0.23 13.17
C SER A 149 -4.71 0.30 14.24
N GLN A 150 -4.75 1.33 15.07
CA GLN A 150 -3.88 1.53 16.21
C GLN A 150 -4.49 0.96 17.49
N GLU A 151 -5.78 0.57 17.46
CA GLU A 151 -6.46 -0.06 18.59
C GLU A 151 -6.35 -1.58 18.53
N GLU A 152 -5.94 -2.18 19.64
CA GLU A 152 -5.81 -3.64 19.75
C GLU A 152 -7.19 -4.32 19.56
N GLY A 153 -7.23 -5.37 18.75
CA GLY A 153 -8.45 -6.13 18.47
C GLY A 153 -9.29 -5.61 17.30
N TYR A 154 -9.00 -4.43 16.75
CA TYR A 154 -9.66 -3.92 15.56
C TYR A 154 -8.95 -4.36 14.28
N ALA A 155 -9.72 -4.88 13.33
CA ALA A 155 -9.21 -5.21 12.01
C ALA A 155 -8.98 -3.92 11.21
N GLY A 156 -7.80 -3.79 10.60
CA GLY A 156 -7.53 -2.71 9.65
C GLY A 156 -8.46 -2.75 8.43
N MET A 157 -8.54 -1.65 7.70
CA MET A 157 -9.27 -1.59 6.44
C MET A 157 -8.40 -2.07 5.28
N ASP A 158 -8.80 -3.18 4.66
CA ASP A 158 -8.08 -3.78 3.53
C ASP A 158 -8.83 -3.56 2.21
N LYS A 159 -8.07 -3.25 1.15
CA LYS A 159 -8.55 -3.34 -0.23
C LYS A 159 -7.51 -4.04 -1.08
N GLU A 160 -7.95 -5.01 -1.86
CA GLU A 160 -7.10 -5.82 -2.70
C GLU A 160 -7.38 -5.55 -4.18
N ILE A 161 -6.31 -5.49 -4.99
CA ILE A 161 -6.39 -5.38 -6.45
C ILE A 161 -5.43 -6.36 -7.12
N ILE A 162 -5.84 -6.87 -8.27
CA ILE A 162 -4.94 -7.55 -9.22
C ILE A 162 -4.49 -6.49 -10.24
N ALA A 163 -3.19 -6.33 -10.38
CA ALA A 163 -2.58 -5.33 -11.24
C ALA A 163 -1.68 -5.96 -12.29
N HIS A 164 -1.73 -5.38 -13.49
CA HIS A 164 -0.87 -5.73 -14.61
C HIS A 164 0.15 -4.61 -14.83
N PHE A 165 1.43 -4.90 -14.63
CA PHE A 165 2.50 -3.96 -14.93
C PHE A 165 3.18 -4.34 -16.24
N ASN A 166 3.61 -3.33 -16.98
CA ASN A 166 4.40 -3.48 -18.21
C ASN A 166 5.21 -2.20 -18.46
N GLY A 167 5.94 -2.13 -19.57
CA GLY A 167 6.73 -0.96 -19.94
C GLY A 167 5.97 0.38 -19.93
N SER A 168 4.65 0.37 -20.17
CA SER A 168 3.77 1.55 -20.19
C SER A 168 2.99 1.77 -18.89
N THR A 169 2.75 0.72 -18.11
CA THR A 169 1.98 0.78 -16.86
C THR A 169 2.88 0.44 -15.68
N ARG A 170 3.48 1.47 -15.08
CA ARG A 170 4.39 1.33 -13.93
C ARG A 170 3.78 1.69 -12.59
N SER A 171 2.56 2.23 -12.57
CA SER A 171 1.84 2.62 -11.35
C SER A 171 0.40 2.15 -11.40
N VAL A 172 -0.06 1.50 -10.33
CA VAL A 172 -1.44 1.04 -10.18
C VAL A 172 -1.87 1.22 -8.73
N GLY A 173 -3.14 1.56 -8.51
CA GLY A 173 -3.62 1.88 -7.18
C GLY A 173 -5.12 2.09 -7.10
N ILE A 174 -5.55 2.62 -5.96
CA ILE A 174 -6.95 2.91 -5.65
C ILE A 174 -7.10 4.42 -5.47
N SER A 175 -7.71 5.06 -6.46
CA SER A 175 -8.22 6.42 -6.33
C SER A 175 -9.29 6.44 -5.25
N ASN A 176 -9.22 7.42 -4.34
CA ASN A 176 -10.16 7.55 -3.21
C ASN A 176 -10.20 6.31 -2.30
N PHE A 177 -9.03 5.81 -1.94
CA PHE A 177 -8.86 4.68 -1.04
C PHE A 177 -9.64 4.86 0.27
N VAL A 178 -9.50 6.02 0.91
CA VAL A 178 -10.19 6.35 2.16
C VAL A 178 -10.45 7.85 2.28
N LEU A 179 -11.52 8.22 2.98
CA LEU A 179 -11.82 9.61 3.33
C LEU A 179 -10.87 10.10 4.42
N PHE A 180 -10.30 11.28 4.23
CA PHE A 180 -9.39 11.88 5.20
C PHE A 180 -10.03 12.02 6.59
N LYS A 181 -11.31 12.42 6.65
CA LYS A 181 -12.06 12.54 7.89
C LYS A 181 -12.22 11.22 8.66
N ASN A 182 -12.16 10.07 7.97
CA ASN A 182 -12.30 8.77 8.63
C ASN A 182 -11.02 8.38 9.37
N ILE A 183 -9.86 8.90 8.93
CA ILE A 183 -8.58 8.66 9.57
C ILE A 183 -8.33 9.66 10.70
N PHE A 184 -8.62 10.94 10.45
CA PHE A 184 -8.22 12.02 11.37
C PHE A 184 -9.37 12.55 12.23
N ALA A 185 -10.44 11.76 12.40
CA ALA A 185 -11.45 12.04 13.42
C ALA A 185 -10.90 11.73 14.81
N GLU A 186 -11.41 12.41 15.83
CA GLU A 186 -10.98 12.28 17.22
C GLU A 186 -11.21 10.87 17.79
N ASP A 187 -12.23 10.19 17.28
CA ASP A 187 -12.65 8.82 17.60
C ASP A 187 -12.14 7.79 16.58
N SER A 188 -11.23 8.16 15.68
CA SER A 188 -10.69 7.22 14.70
C SER A 188 -9.73 6.22 15.33
N GLU A 189 -10.02 4.93 15.15
CA GLU A 189 -9.13 3.82 15.51
C GLU A 189 -7.83 3.81 14.68
N TYR A 190 -7.78 4.53 13.55
CA TYR A 190 -6.62 4.56 12.66
C TYR A 190 -5.58 5.63 13.04
N LEU A 191 -5.94 6.58 13.90
CA LEU A 191 -5.07 7.68 14.31
C LEU A 191 -4.29 7.32 15.56
N ASN A 192 -2.97 7.31 15.44
CA ASN A 192 -2.09 7.33 16.60
C ASN A 192 -2.14 8.75 17.19
N LYS A 193 -2.78 8.89 18.36
CA LYS A 193 -3.01 10.20 19.01
C LYS A 193 -1.73 10.83 19.55
N ASP A 194 -0.76 10.01 19.95
CA ASP A 194 0.50 10.49 20.51
C ASP A 194 1.37 11.17 19.44
N PHE A 195 1.33 10.66 18.21
CA PHE A 195 2.15 11.17 17.10
C PHE A 195 1.35 11.92 16.03
N ASN A 196 0.00 11.91 16.11
CA ASN A 196 -0.91 12.45 15.10
C ASN A 196 -0.64 11.87 13.69
N GLU A 197 -0.44 10.55 13.65
CA GLU A 197 -0.12 9.80 12.43
C GLU A 197 -1.05 8.61 12.25
N ALA A 198 -1.32 8.25 11.00
CA ALA A 198 -1.90 6.95 10.65
C ALA A 198 -0.92 6.18 9.77
N GLN A 199 -1.08 4.86 9.66
CA GLN A 199 -0.18 4.03 8.88
C GLN A 199 -0.92 3.33 7.75
N ILE A 200 -0.40 3.49 6.53
CA ILE A 200 -0.85 2.75 5.35
C ILE A 200 0.24 1.77 4.95
N VAL A 201 -0.17 0.54 4.67
CA VAL A 201 0.70 -0.57 4.28
C VAL A 201 0.31 -1.05 2.90
N ALA A 202 1.29 -1.34 2.04
CA ALA A 202 1.09 -2.09 0.82
C ALA A 202 1.79 -3.44 0.93
N ILE A 203 1.05 -4.50 0.62
CA ILE A 203 1.56 -5.88 0.55
C ILE A 203 1.53 -6.27 -0.92
N ILE A 204 2.69 -6.58 -1.48
CA ILE A 204 2.87 -6.92 -2.88
C ILE A 204 3.18 -8.40 -2.99
N ARG A 205 2.47 -9.11 -3.88
CA ARG A 205 2.73 -10.52 -4.21
C ARG A 205 2.78 -10.67 -5.72
N VAL A 206 3.97 -10.87 -6.29
CA VAL A 206 4.15 -11.12 -7.72
C VAL A 206 3.69 -12.54 -8.02
N LYS A 207 2.68 -12.68 -8.86
CA LYS A 207 2.09 -13.97 -9.25
C LYS A 207 2.76 -14.56 -10.47
N SER A 208 3.04 -13.72 -11.46
CA SER A 208 3.76 -14.14 -12.67
C SER A 208 4.58 -13.00 -13.24
N ARG A 209 5.73 -13.34 -13.83
CA ARG A 209 6.61 -12.43 -14.57
C ARG A 209 6.88 -13.05 -15.92
N GLN A 210 6.66 -12.30 -17.00
CA GLN A 210 6.86 -12.76 -18.37
C GLN A 210 7.82 -11.83 -19.08
N LYS A 211 8.71 -12.41 -19.90
CA LYS A 211 9.64 -11.67 -20.75
C LYS A 211 9.24 -11.86 -22.20
N THR A 212 8.83 -10.78 -22.85
CA THR A 212 8.56 -10.76 -24.28
C THR A 212 9.89 -10.75 -25.02
N ILE A 213 10.19 -11.84 -25.72
CA ILE A 213 11.34 -11.92 -26.61
C ILE A 213 10.90 -11.30 -27.95
N LEU A 214 11.25 -10.03 -28.16
CA LEU A 214 11.10 -9.41 -29.48
C LEU A 214 12.11 -10.06 -30.42
N ARG A 215 11.67 -11.09 -31.17
CA ARG A 215 12.47 -11.64 -32.27
C ARG A 215 12.39 -10.67 -33.45
N TRP A 216 13.42 -9.82 -33.58
CA TRP A 216 13.68 -9.06 -34.80
C TRP A 216 14.13 -10.03 -35.90
N GLY A 217 13.18 -10.61 -36.62
CA GLY A 217 13.50 -11.51 -37.72
C GLY A 217 12.35 -12.43 -38.10
N ASN A 218 11.27 -11.87 -38.66
CA ASN A 218 10.39 -12.55 -39.62
C ASN A 218 9.47 -11.53 -40.28
N LEU A 219 10.09 -10.58 -40.99
CA LEU A 219 9.42 -9.82 -42.05
C LEU A 219 9.98 -10.35 -43.38
N VAL A 220 9.71 -11.64 -43.64
CA VAL A 220 9.88 -12.18 -44.99
C VAL A 220 8.76 -11.58 -45.82
N LYS A 221 9.10 -10.53 -46.57
CA LYS A 221 8.27 -10.03 -47.67
C LYS A 221 8.06 -11.21 -48.62
N LYS A 222 6.84 -11.75 -48.69
CA LYS A 222 6.44 -12.51 -49.88
C LYS A 222 6.35 -11.50 -51.01
N GLN A 223 7.27 -11.62 -51.97
CA GLN A 223 7.16 -11.02 -53.30
C GLN A 223 5.99 -11.65 -54.06
#